data_AF-A0A367EL30-F1
#
_entry.id   AF-A0A367EL30-F1
#
_cell.length_a   1.000
_cell.length_b   1.000
_cell.length_c   1.000
_cell.angle_alpha   90.00
_cell.angle_beta   90.00
_cell.angle_gamma   90.00
#
_symmetry.space_group_name_H-M   'P 1'
#
loop_
_entity.id
_entity.type
_entity.pdbx_description
1 polymer ?
#
loop_
_entity_poly.entity_id
_entity_poly.type
_entity_poly.pdbx_seq_one_letter_code
_entity_poly.pdbx_strand_id
1 'polypeptide(L)'
;MATALLTWITERFVTADVASNLLLLIETEHTLPPHRDTSATSGLGDDGDDRRPAPEWEDQMLLLAARLQINIEEILATLDGRSLSLTSERDQASAYYTTLIHLRRAIELLPQDEHDSAEPPSLRHLQLQRDRALNAELTARARQRDELAQHQQNPHLPPAPWQITRYHPNGVFEARLQDNNGRLGPRYGGWAPAPDAVPALLRAWSVPASRPIEVTWQSPKPATPTWLLPYGGSLLSHRGDDPDCRLDAHDAHDALEGLWHDYLDQHRARFATYMRQVQQAWPGQTSVADFLERRTAELNASQPPAPHLDQLLRSTYDHVHDIGPDSSNLVGLGTTVTCGWIDPAAIASAGQRTWNNFASHRPGTVPAMLTALLGSSVEEALKVWSLAEDPVRVHRIPGPAGPLYTLGENGAHRLTTARLAGLPGIWATIEQSALPMRVRPAQVHVRNKDAARLLACWRGLLARGLVTGRLEEDSHLPAVSTLHLDAAAAIWLLATPRQACAWAATYSRAYPGALATLGITPEVYTDARAWTTWLATDD
;
A
#
# COMPACT_ATOMS: atom_id res chain seq x y z
N MET A 1 -19.72 17.71 52.15
CA MET A 1 -18.60 17.70 51.18
C MET A 1 -18.84 16.77 49.99
N ALA A 2 -19.32 15.54 50.17
CA ALA A 2 -19.64 14.66 49.04
C ALA A 2 -20.82 15.15 48.15
N THR A 3 -21.80 15.87 48.73
CA THR A 3 -22.95 16.40 47.98
C THR A 3 -22.65 17.67 47.18
N ALA A 4 -21.64 18.45 47.59
CA ALA A 4 -21.21 19.65 46.88
C ALA A 4 -20.35 19.30 45.64
N LEU A 5 -19.57 18.22 45.72
CA LEU A 5 -18.79 17.71 44.59
C LEU A 5 -19.70 17.07 43.53
N LEU A 6 -20.75 16.34 43.94
CA LEU A 6 -21.75 15.79 43.02
C LEU A 6 -22.64 16.87 42.39
N THR A 7 -22.98 17.95 43.11
CA THR A 7 -23.72 19.09 42.53
C THR A 7 -22.85 19.86 41.52
N TRP A 8 -21.55 20.04 41.81
CA TRP A 8 -20.59 20.62 40.86
C TRP A 8 -20.38 19.76 39.59
N ILE A 9 -20.35 18.43 39.74
CA ILE A 9 -20.24 17.49 38.61
C ILE A 9 -21.53 17.47 37.79
N THR A 10 -22.71 17.52 38.44
CA THR A 10 -24.00 17.45 37.73
C THR A 10 -24.34 18.77 37.02
N GLU A 11 -23.93 19.92 37.56
CA GLU A 11 -24.10 21.25 36.93
C GLU A 11 -23.13 21.52 35.78
N ARG A 12 -22.02 20.76 35.66
CA ARG A 12 -21.04 20.92 34.57
C ARG A 12 -20.99 19.79 33.54
N PHE A 13 -21.57 18.62 33.80
CA PHE A 13 -21.45 17.45 32.91
C PHE A 13 -22.77 16.88 32.37
N VAL A 14 -23.84 17.66 32.38
CA VAL A 14 -25.01 17.35 31.54
C VAL A 14 -25.35 18.57 30.70
N THR A 15 -24.71 18.68 29.55
CA THR A 15 -25.35 18.94 28.25
C THR A 15 -24.28 18.91 27.16
N ALA A 16 -24.59 18.18 26.10
CA ALA A 16 -23.84 18.15 24.86
C ALA A 16 -23.76 19.57 24.29
N ASP A 17 -22.56 20.17 24.20
CA ASP A 17 -22.43 21.44 23.48
C ASP A 17 -21.01 21.83 23.01
N VAL A 18 -20.06 20.88 22.91
CA VAL A 18 -18.78 21.19 22.25
C VAL A 18 -18.93 21.17 20.72
N ALA A 19 -19.82 20.32 20.19
CA ALA A 19 -20.19 20.33 18.79
C ALA A 19 -20.98 21.59 18.41
N SER A 20 -21.88 22.07 19.27
CA SER A 20 -22.63 23.30 19.00
C SER A 20 -21.81 24.56 19.15
N ASN A 21 -20.81 24.63 20.05
CA ASN A 21 -19.92 25.80 20.12
C ASN A 21 -18.96 25.91 18.91
N LEU A 22 -18.57 24.77 18.31
CA LEU A 22 -17.84 24.74 17.04
C LEU A 22 -18.75 25.11 15.85
N LEU A 23 -20.00 24.67 15.85
CA LEU A 23 -21.01 25.09 14.86
C LEU A 23 -21.42 26.56 15.03
N LEU A 24 -21.50 27.08 16.26
CA LEU A 24 -21.81 28.48 16.55
C LEU A 24 -20.68 29.41 16.08
N LEU A 25 -19.41 28.99 16.21
CA LEU A 25 -18.27 29.75 15.67
C LEU A 25 -18.28 29.75 14.13
N ILE A 26 -18.68 28.63 13.51
CA ILE A 26 -18.80 28.50 12.05
C ILE A 26 -20.02 29.29 11.50
N GLU A 27 -21.12 29.41 12.25
CA GLU A 27 -22.31 30.17 11.83
C GLU A 27 -22.23 31.67 12.16
N THR A 28 -21.45 32.09 13.16
CA THR A 28 -21.32 33.52 13.52
C THR A 28 -20.37 34.31 12.61
N GLU A 29 -19.42 33.67 11.92
CA GLU A 29 -18.58 34.33 10.90
C GLU A 29 -19.35 34.70 9.61
N HIS A 30 -20.54 34.14 9.38
CA HIS A 30 -21.33 34.43 8.17
C HIS A 30 -22.29 35.63 8.27
N THR A 31 -22.28 36.41 9.36
CA THR A 31 -23.26 37.51 9.55
C THR A 31 -22.71 38.88 9.95
N LEU A 32 -21.39 39.11 9.98
CA LEU A 32 -20.86 40.44 10.31
C LEU A 32 -20.64 41.30 9.05
N PRO A 33 -21.12 42.57 9.02
CA PRO A 33 -20.89 43.47 7.90
C PRO A 33 -19.46 44.04 7.95
N PRO A 34 -18.90 44.48 6.80
CA PRO A 34 -17.53 44.95 6.74
C PRO A 34 -17.35 46.21 7.61
N HIS A 35 -16.37 46.18 8.50
CA HIS A 35 -16.01 47.32 9.33
C HIS A 35 -15.29 48.39 8.48
N ARG A 36 -15.80 49.62 8.53
CA ARG A 36 -15.23 50.79 7.87
C ARG A 36 -13.92 51.23 8.52
N ASP A 37 -12.92 51.46 7.68
CA ASP A 37 -11.68 52.15 8.00
C ASP A 37 -11.92 53.58 8.52
N THR A 38 -11.23 53.91 9.61
CA THR A 38 -10.92 55.30 9.97
C THR A 38 -9.43 55.44 10.24
N SER A 39 -8.89 56.45 9.57
CA SER A 39 -7.48 56.76 9.32
C SER A 39 -6.67 57.31 10.51
N ALA A 40 -5.35 57.04 10.42
CA ALA A 40 -4.19 57.92 10.67
C ALA A 40 -3.83 58.40 12.09
N THR A 41 -2.57 58.17 12.48
CA THR A 41 -1.55 59.24 12.66
C THR A 41 -0.14 58.69 12.91
N SER A 42 0.84 59.46 12.43
CA SER A 42 2.28 59.24 12.38
C SER A 42 3.01 59.30 13.74
N GLY A 43 4.11 58.56 13.86
CA GLY A 43 5.16 58.81 14.86
C GLY A 43 6.49 58.16 14.46
N LEU A 44 7.51 58.98 14.26
CA LEU A 44 8.89 58.59 13.92
C LEU A 44 9.68 58.21 15.18
N GLY A 45 10.44 57.11 15.07
CA GLY A 45 11.70 56.87 15.79
C GLY A 45 11.63 55.89 16.96
N ASP A 46 12.19 54.69 16.77
CA ASP A 46 13.23 54.12 17.64
C ASP A 46 13.79 52.85 16.96
N ASP A 47 15.11 52.74 16.88
CA ASP A 47 15.84 51.63 16.24
C ASP A 47 16.17 50.58 17.31
N GLY A 48 15.10 50.06 17.92
CA GLY A 48 15.16 49.11 19.04
C GLY A 48 14.69 47.74 18.60
N ASP A 49 15.60 46.76 18.60
CA ASP A 49 15.40 45.30 18.57
C ASP A 49 13.95 44.89 18.21
N ASP A 50 13.65 44.95 16.90
CA ASP A 50 12.32 44.75 16.30
C ASP A 50 11.94 43.26 16.34
N ARG A 51 11.89 42.68 17.54
CA ARG A 51 11.10 41.47 17.81
C ARG A 51 9.65 41.91 17.77
N ARG A 52 9.13 42.05 16.55
CA ARG A 52 7.70 42.23 16.34
C ARG A 52 6.97 41.16 17.16
N PRO A 53 5.99 41.55 17.99
CA PRO A 53 5.20 40.57 18.71
C PRO A 53 4.65 39.58 17.71
N ALA A 54 4.71 38.29 18.06
CA ALA A 54 4.07 37.24 17.30
C ALA A 54 2.63 37.67 17.00
N PRO A 55 2.12 37.49 15.76
CA PRO A 55 0.77 37.89 15.42
C PRO A 55 -0.23 37.31 16.44
N GLU A 56 -1.24 38.09 16.83
CA GLU A 56 -2.21 37.70 17.87
C GLU A 56 -2.88 36.33 17.61
N TRP A 57 -2.92 35.89 16.35
CA TRP A 57 -3.41 34.57 15.95
C TRP A 57 -2.44 33.42 16.31
N GLU A 58 -1.12 33.63 16.33
CA GLU A 58 -0.14 32.61 16.71
C GLU A 58 -0.31 32.26 18.20
N ASP A 59 -0.52 33.27 19.04
CA ASP A 59 -0.84 33.08 20.46
C ASP A 59 -2.18 32.36 20.67
N GLN A 60 -3.20 32.68 19.87
CA GLN A 60 -4.50 31.98 19.94
C GLN A 60 -4.41 30.52 19.49
N MET A 61 -3.60 30.23 18.47
CA MET A 61 -3.36 28.88 17.96
C MET A 61 -2.53 28.03 18.92
N LEU A 62 -1.49 28.61 19.53
CA LEU A 62 -0.72 28.00 20.61
C LEU A 62 -1.59 27.75 21.85
N LEU A 63 -2.48 28.67 22.19
CA LEU A 63 -3.45 28.52 23.28
C LEU A 63 -4.44 27.38 22.99
N LEU A 64 -4.91 27.24 21.75
CA LEU A 64 -5.80 26.15 21.34
C LEU A 64 -5.07 24.79 21.38
N ALA A 65 -3.82 24.73 20.90
CA ALA A 65 -2.98 23.54 20.99
C ALA A 65 -2.71 23.15 22.46
N ALA A 66 -2.39 24.11 23.32
CA ALA A 66 -2.19 23.89 24.75
C ALA A 66 -3.47 23.37 25.44
N ARG A 67 -4.65 23.93 25.11
CA ARG A 67 -5.94 23.45 25.62
C ARG A 67 -6.26 22.03 25.16
N LEU A 68 -6.01 21.71 23.89
CA LEU A 68 -6.17 20.36 23.37
C LEU A 68 -5.21 19.37 24.07
N GLN A 69 -3.97 19.78 24.35
CA GLN A 69 -2.99 18.97 25.06
C GLN A 69 -3.44 18.68 26.49
N ILE A 70 -3.89 19.70 27.23
CA ILE A 70 -4.41 19.55 28.60
C ILE A 70 -5.61 18.61 28.62
N ASN A 71 -6.54 18.74 27.67
CA ASN A 71 -7.71 17.86 27.60
C ASN A 71 -7.32 16.39 27.33
N ILE A 72 -6.28 16.15 26.51
CA ILE A 72 -5.75 14.80 26.28
C ILE A 72 -5.10 14.25 27.56
N GLU A 73 -4.29 15.06 28.25
CA GLU A 73 -3.62 14.68 29.50
C GLU A 73 -4.64 14.37 30.61
N GLU A 74 -5.73 15.15 30.72
CA GLU A 74 -6.83 14.89 31.66
C GLU A 74 -7.56 13.58 31.34
N ILE A 75 -7.91 13.33 30.07
CA ILE A 75 -8.55 12.07 29.66
C ILE A 75 -7.63 10.89 29.97
N LEU A 76 -6.34 10.99 29.63
CA LEU A 76 -5.37 9.94 29.89
C LEU A 76 -5.15 9.70 31.40
N ALA A 77 -5.22 10.74 32.23
CA ALA A 77 -5.11 10.64 33.68
C ALA A 77 -6.35 10.01 34.33
N THR A 78 -7.51 10.09 33.69
CA THR A 78 -8.76 9.48 34.18
C THR A 78 -8.93 8.00 33.82
N LEU A 79 -8.06 7.44 32.98
CA LEU A 79 -8.07 6.02 32.58
C LEU A 79 -7.63 5.07 33.72
N ASP A 80 -8.42 4.94 34.79
CA ASP A 80 -8.20 3.93 35.84
C ASP A 80 -8.87 2.60 35.48
N GLY A 81 -8.39 1.94 34.41
CA GLY A 81 -8.39 0.49 34.13
C GLY A 81 -9.63 -0.39 34.36
N ARG A 82 -10.80 0.12 34.76
CA ARG A 82 -11.88 -0.69 35.39
C ARG A 82 -13.26 -0.55 34.76
N SER A 83 -13.42 0.21 33.68
CA SER A 83 -14.73 0.36 33.05
C SER A 83 -14.69 0.14 31.53
N LEU A 84 -15.80 -0.35 30.98
CA LEU A 84 -16.04 -0.57 29.54
C LEU A 84 -15.98 0.74 28.71
N SER A 85 -15.77 1.91 29.33
CA SER A 85 -15.52 3.22 28.70
C SER A 85 -14.12 3.40 28.09
N LEU A 86 -13.22 2.44 28.32
CA LEU A 86 -11.83 2.49 27.83
C LEU A 86 -11.71 2.61 26.30
N THR A 87 -12.63 2.00 25.54
CA THR A 87 -12.63 2.12 24.07
C THR A 87 -13.08 3.51 23.65
N SER A 88 -14.19 4.03 24.20
CA SER A 88 -14.68 5.36 23.86
C SER A 88 -13.74 6.49 24.30
N GLU A 89 -13.11 6.36 25.47
CA GLU A 89 -12.14 7.33 25.97
C GLU A 89 -10.83 7.28 25.17
N ARG A 90 -10.39 6.10 24.75
CA ARG A 90 -9.27 5.94 23.80
C ARG A 90 -9.60 6.55 22.45
N ASP A 91 -10.79 6.31 21.92
CA ASP A 91 -11.22 6.87 20.63
C ASP A 91 -11.32 8.39 20.70
N GLN A 92 -11.83 8.93 21.80
CA GLN A 92 -11.93 10.37 22.05
C GLN A 92 -10.55 11.03 22.24
N ALA A 93 -9.64 10.41 23.01
CA ALA A 93 -8.26 10.87 23.14
C ALA A 93 -7.53 10.85 21.79
N SER A 94 -7.76 9.80 20.98
CA SER A 94 -7.22 9.70 19.61
C SER A 94 -7.74 10.84 18.72
N ALA A 95 -9.04 11.15 18.79
CA ALA A 95 -9.65 12.25 18.04
C ALA A 95 -9.06 13.63 18.44
N TYR A 96 -8.88 13.89 19.73
CA TYR A 96 -8.25 15.14 20.20
C TYR A 96 -6.78 15.24 19.81
N TYR A 97 -6.03 14.14 19.93
CA TYR A 97 -4.63 14.08 19.51
C TYR A 97 -4.47 14.37 18.02
N THR A 98 -5.37 13.85 17.19
CA THR A 98 -5.39 14.13 15.76
C THR A 98 -5.76 15.57 15.44
N THR A 99 -6.71 16.15 16.18
CA THR A 99 -7.05 17.58 16.06
C THR A 99 -5.83 18.46 16.38
N LEU A 100 -5.14 18.19 17.49
CA LEU A 100 -3.96 18.95 17.92
C LEU A 100 -2.84 18.91 16.89
N ILE A 101 -2.66 17.79 16.22
CA ILE A 101 -1.56 17.65 15.26
C ILE A 101 -1.93 18.19 13.89
N HIS A 102 -3.20 18.10 13.46
CA HIS A 102 -3.67 18.91 12.33
C HIS A 102 -3.45 20.39 12.57
N LEU A 103 -3.69 20.85 13.80
CA LEU A 103 -3.45 22.23 14.20
C LEU A 103 -1.97 22.62 14.10
N ARG A 104 -1.09 21.82 14.72
CA ARG A 104 0.36 22.04 14.68
C ARG A 104 0.91 22.03 13.25
N ARG A 105 0.46 21.10 12.42
CA ARG A 105 0.94 20.99 11.04
C ARG A 105 0.38 22.10 10.15
N ALA A 106 -0.84 22.56 10.41
CA ALA A 106 -1.37 23.75 9.75
C ALA A 106 -0.47 24.97 10.05
N ILE A 107 -0.07 25.16 11.32
CA ILE A 107 0.85 26.23 11.72
C ILE A 107 2.21 26.09 11.00
N GLU A 108 2.76 24.87 10.89
CA GLU A 108 4.03 24.61 10.19
C GLU A 108 3.95 24.82 8.66
N LEU A 109 2.75 24.77 8.07
CA LEU A 109 2.52 24.95 6.63
C LEU A 109 2.09 26.37 6.26
N LEU A 110 1.80 27.24 7.24
CA LEU A 110 1.56 28.65 6.98
C LEU A 110 2.83 29.27 6.37
N PRO A 111 2.74 29.89 5.18
CA PRO A 111 3.87 30.60 4.61
C PRO A 111 4.34 31.65 5.61
N GLN A 112 5.64 31.68 5.93
CA GLN A 112 6.20 32.76 6.76
C GLN A 112 5.99 34.15 6.12
N ASP A 113 5.70 34.20 4.82
CA ASP A 113 5.57 35.43 4.04
C ASP A 113 4.11 35.89 3.80
N GLU A 114 3.08 35.15 4.21
CA GLU A 114 1.67 35.62 4.13
C GLU A 114 1.31 36.45 5.37
N HIS A 115 2.01 37.57 5.59
CA HIS A 115 1.77 38.50 6.71
C HIS A 115 0.67 39.56 6.43
N ASP A 116 0.10 39.59 5.22
CA ASP A 116 -0.87 40.62 4.82
C ASP A 116 -2.34 40.16 4.83
N SER A 117 -2.63 38.90 5.20
CA SER A 117 -4.00 38.44 5.40
C SER A 117 -4.44 38.70 6.84
N ALA A 118 -5.34 39.67 7.04
CA ALA A 118 -5.91 39.96 8.36
C ALA A 118 -6.80 38.82 8.92
N GLU A 119 -7.17 37.84 8.09
CA GLU A 119 -7.98 36.69 8.49
C GLU A 119 -7.18 35.38 8.44
N PRO A 120 -7.34 34.49 9.45
CA PRO A 120 -6.72 33.17 9.44
C PRO A 120 -7.29 32.32 8.29
N PRO A 121 -6.48 31.46 7.65
CA PRO A 121 -6.99 30.61 6.58
C PRO A 121 -8.03 29.64 7.12
N SER A 122 -9.18 29.56 6.44
CA SER A 122 -10.22 28.58 6.75
C SER A 122 -9.68 27.14 6.75
N LEU A 123 -10.30 26.23 7.52
CA LEU A 123 -9.96 24.79 7.49
C LEU A 123 -9.99 24.20 6.07
N ARG A 124 -10.88 24.71 5.21
CA ARG A 124 -10.96 24.34 3.79
C ARG A 124 -9.71 24.79 3.03
N HIS A 125 -9.22 26.00 3.29
CA HIS A 125 -8.00 26.52 2.68
C HIS A 125 -6.77 25.71 3.11
N LEU A 126 -6.60 25.45 4.41
CA LEU A 126 -5.51 24.63 4.95
C LEU A 126 -5.52 23.21 4.36
N GLN A 127 -6.71 22.61 4.23
CA GLN A 127 -6.85 21.32 3.57
C GLN A 127 -6.42 21.37 2.10
N LEU A 128 -6.84 22.40 1.34
CA LEU A 128 -6.45 22.57 -0.06
C LEU A 128 -4.93 22.76 -0.22
N GLN A 129 -4.29 23.51 0.69
CA GLN A 129 -2.83 23.65 0.72
C GLN A 129 -2.13 22.31 0.99
N ARG A 130 -2.59 21.57 2.01
CA ARG A 130 -2.09 20.22 2.32
C ARG A 130 -2.23 19.29 1.12
N ASP A 131 -3.36 19.33 0.45
CA ASP A 131 -3.63 18.51 -0.72
C ASP A 131 -2.67 18.86 -1.87
N ARG A 132 -2.48 20.15 -2.16
CA ARG A 132 -1.50 20.59 -3.16
C ARG A 132 -0.08 20.14 -2.83
N ALA A 133 0.33 20.26 -1.58
CA ALA A 133 1.64 19.82 -1.13
C ALA A 133 1.84 18.30 -1.32
N LEU A 134 0.83 17.51 -0.98
CA LEU A 134 0.86 16.06 -1.18
C LEU A 134 0.91 15.68 -2.67
N ASN A 135 0.10 16.30 -3.53
CA ASN A 135 0.15 16.07 -4.97
C ASN A 135 1.52 16.43 -5.58
N ALA A 136 2.12 17.54 -5.11
CA ALA A 136 3.45 17.93 -5.50
C ALA A 136 4.50 16.89 -5.09
N GLU A 137 4.42 16.38 -3.85
CA GLU A 137 5.30 15.30 -3.36
C GLU A 137 5.14 14.02 -4.21
N LEU A 138 3.91 13.57 -4.45
CA LEU A 138 3.62 12.37 -5.25
C LEU A 138 4.14 12.51 -6.69
N THR A 139 3.94 13.67 -7.29
CA THR A 139 4.41 13.98 -8.64
C THR A 139 5.95 14.01 -8.69
N ALA A 140 6.60 14.67 -7.73
CA ALA A 140 8.05 14.73 -7.64
C ALA A 140 8.66 13.34 -7.47
N ARG A 141 8.07 12.50 -6.62
CA ARG A 141 8.54 11.12 -6.36
C ARG A 141 8.31 10.22 -7.56
N ALA A 142 7.19 10.35 -8.26
CA ALA A 142 6.95 9.63 -9.51
C ALA A 142 8.02 9.97 -10.57
N ARG A 143 8.35 11.26 -10.74
CA ARG A 143 9.42 11.70 -11.65
C ARG A 143 10.78 11.17 -11.24
N GLN A 144 11.15 11.29 -9.96
CA GLN A 144 12.40 10.75 -9.44
C GLN A 144 12.52 9.25 -9.68
N ARG A 145 11.42 8.49 -9.49
CA ARG A 145 11.38 7.05 -9.80
C ARG A 145 11.56 6.76 -11.29
N ASP A 146 10.96 7.57 -12.15
CA ASP A 146 11.14 7.44 -13.59
C ASP A 146 12.58 7.73 -14.02
N GLU A 147 13.21 8.77 -13.48
CA GLU A 147 14.62 9.10 -13.71
C GLU A 147 15.56 7.97 -13.23
N LEU A 148 15.39 7.50 -12.00
CA LEU A 148 16.15 6.37 -11.47
C LEU A 148 15.97 5.12 -12.33
N ALA A 149 14.75 4.83 -12.76
CA ALA A 149 14.47 3.70 -13.61
C ALA A 149 15.12 3.83 -15.00
N GLN A 150 15.17 5.03 -15.59
CA GLN A 150 15.88 5.26 -16.85
C GLN A 150 17.38 4.96 -16.73
N HIS A 151 18.00 5.29 -15.59
CA HIS A 151 19.40 4.95 -15.34
C HIS A 151 19.65 3.45 -15.14
N GLN A 152 18.65 2.71 -14.63
CA GLN A 152 18.73 1.27 -14.39
C GLN A 152 18.24 0.42 -15.58
N GLN A 153 17.80 1.06 -16.67
CA GLN A 153 17.32 0.35 -17.84
C GLN A 153 18.44 -0.41 -18.55
N ASN A 154 18.10 -1.57 -19.09
CA ASN A 154 18.96 -2.28 -20.01
C ASN A 154 18.68 -1.78 -21.44
N PRO A 155 19.56 -0.96 -22.04
CA PRO A 155 19.33 -0.37 -23.36
C PRO A 155 19.34 -1.40 -24.49
N HIS A 156 19.80 -2.63 -24.22
CA HIS A 156 19.80 -3.71 -25.20
C HIS A 156 18.43 -4.41 -25.32
N LEU A 157 17.49 -4.12 -24.42
CA LEU A 157 16.13 -4.66 -24.50
C LEU A 157 15.23 -3.71 -25.29
N PRO A 158 14.40 -4.21 -26.22
CA PRO A 158 13.42 -3.36 -26.89
C PRO A 158 12.43 -2.80 -25.84
N PRO A 159 11.97 -1.55 -25.99
CA PRO A 159 10.98 -0.99 -25.07
C PRO A 159 9.71 -1.83 -25.03
N ALA A 160 9.02 -1.83 -23.89
CA ALA A 160 7.68 -2.37 -23.75
C ALA A 160 6.66 -1.28 -24.16
N PRO A 161 5.93 -1.45 -25.27
CA PRO A 161 4.97 -0.46 -25.73
C PRO A 161 3.67 -0.56 -24.95
N TRP A 162 3.39 0.45 -24.14
CA TRP A 162 2.17 0.61 -23.36
C TRP A 162 1.26 1.64 -24.02
N GLN A 163 -0.03 1.35 -24.02
CA GLN A 163 -1.06 2.27 -24.47
C GLN A 163 -2.06 2.51 -23.34
N ILE A 164 -2.19 3.76 -22.90
CA ILE A 164 -3.27 4.20 -22.00
C ILE A 164 -4.51 4.44 -22.84
N THR A 165 -5.50 3.57 -22.70
CA THR A 165 -6.75 3.64 -23.46
C THR A 165 -7.79 4.52 -22.79
N ARG A 166 -7.66 4.72 -21.48
CA ARG A 166 -8.60 5.50 -20.67
C ARG A 166 -7.88 6.07 -19.45
N TYR A 167 -8.20 7.32 -19.09
CA TYR A 167 -7.77 7.94 -17.85
C TYR A 167 -8.87 8.88 -17.38
N HIS A 168 -9.32 8.70 -16.15
CA HIS A 168 -10.34 9.51 -15.51
C HIS A 168 -9.68 10.55 -14.60
N PRO A 169 -10.27 11.74 -14.44
CA PRO A 169 -9.73 12.75 -13.53
C PRO A 169 -9.45 12.20 -12.13
N ASN A 170 -10.29 11.29 -11.61
CA ASN A 170 -10.15 10.66 -10.29
C ASN A 170 -8.92 9.74 -10.14
N GLY A 171 -8.10 9.59 -11.18
CA GLY A 171 -6.87 8.80 -11.17
C GLY A 171 -7.03 7.37 -11.69
N VAL A 172 -8.26 6.91 -11.93
CA VAL A 172 -8.51 5.59 -12.55
C VAL A 172 -8.02 5.60 -13.99
N PHE A 173 -7.34 4.55 -14.40
CA PHE A 173 -6.85 4.40 -15.76
C PHE A 173 -6.96 2.96 -16.26
N GLU A 174 -7.02 2.82 -17.58
CA GLU A 174 -6.84 1.53 -18.25
C GLU A 174 -5.66 1.61 -19.20
N ALA A 175 -4.83 0.56 -19.17
CA ALA A 175 -3.69 0.40 -20.04
C ALA A 175 -3.68 -0.97 -20.72
N ARG A 176 -3.00 -1.06 -21.86
CA ARG A 176 -2.71 -2.31 -22.55
C ARG A 176 -1.25 -2.35 -22.95
N LEU A 177 -0.63 -3.52 -22.78
CA LEU A 177 0.69 -3.80 -23.34
C LEU A 177 0.52 -4.26 -24.79
N GLN A 178 1.17 -3.62 -25.75
CA GLN A 178 1.18 -4.07 -27.14
C GLN A 178 2.23 -5.16 -27.33
N ASP A 179 1.90 -6.21 -28.07
CA ASP A 179 2.88 -7.20 -28.51
C ASP A 179 3.75 -6.66 -29.65
N ASN A 180 4.80 -7.38 -30.01
CA ASN A 180 5.72 -6.99 -31.08
C ASN A 180 5.05 -6.90 -32.48
N ASN A 181 3.81 -7.38 -32.62
CA ASN A 181 3.02 -7.32 -33.83
C ASN A 181 1.93 -6.22 -33.78
N GLY A 182 1.96 -5.37 -32.75
CA GLY A 182 0.97 -4.31 -32.53
C GLY A 182 -0.40 -4.82 -32.06
N ARG A 183 -0.52 -6.10 -31.67
CA ARG A 183 -1.76 -6.62 -31.08
C ARG A 183 -1.81 -6.22 -29.61
N LEU A 184 -2.99 -5.79 -29.17
CA LEU A 184 -3.22 -5.43 -27.78
C LEU A 184 -3.20 -6.69 -26.91
N GLY A 185 -2.26 -6.74 -25.97
CA GLY A 185 -2.15 -7.75 -24.92
C GLY A 185 -3.16 -7.54 -23.78
N PRO A 186 -2.87 -8.06 -22.58
CA PRO A 186 -3.80 -8.01 -21.46
C PRO A 186 -4.17 -6.56 -21.07
N ARG A 187 -5.39 -6.42 -20.55
CA ARG A 187 -5.87 -5.15 -19.97
C ARG A 187 -5.36 -5.01 -18.54
N TYR A 188 -4.95 -3.81 -18.21
CA TYR A 188 -4.53 -3.42 -16.88
C TYR A 188 -5.43 -2.28 -16.44
N GLY A 189 -6.29 -2.55 -15.46
CA GLY A 189 -6.97 -1.50 -14.71
C GLY A 189 -6.01 -0.96 -13.66
N GLY A 190 -6.09 0.32 -13.34
CA GLY A 190 -5.28 0.88 -12.29
C GLY A 190 -5.82 2.16 -11.75
N TRP A 191 -5.24 2.60 -10.66
CA TRP A 191 -5.47 3.90 -10.07
C TRP A 191 -4.12 4.53 -9.76
N ALA A 192 -3.94 5.80 -10.10
CA ALA A 192 -2.75 6.58 -9.80
C ALA A 192 -3.17 7.99 -9.36
N PRO A 193 -2.58 8.55 -8.28
CA PRO A 193 -2.95 9.86 -7.79
C PRO A 193 -2.57 11.00 -8.75
N ALA A 194 -1.61 10.76 -9.65
CA ALA A 194 -1.23 11.68 -10.70
C ALA A 194 -0.96 10.91 -12.01
N PRO A 195 -1.23 11.50 -13.19
CA PRO A 195 -0.89 10.89 -14.49
C PRO A 195 0.61 10.57 -14.62
N ASP A 196 1.48 11.35 -13.97
CA ASP A 196 2.94 11.16 -13.94
C ASP A 196 3.37 9.87 -13.22
N ALA A 197 2.51 9.27 -12.38
CA ALA A 197 2.82 8.01 -11.68
C ALA A 197 2.51 6.75 -12.50
N VAL A 198 1.70 6.88 -13.56
CA VAL A 198 1.27 5.75 -14.41
C VAL A 198 2.45 5.00 -15.03
N PRO A 199 3.47 5.66 -15.63
CA PRO A 199 4.62 4.95 -16.18
C PRO A 199 5.35 4.08 -15.15
N ALA A 200 5.55 4.58 -13.92
CA ALA A 200 6.19 3.83 -12.85
C ALA A 200 5.39 2.57 -12.46
N LEU A 201 4.06 2.66 -12.40
CA LEU A 201 3.17 1.52 -12.15
C LEU A 201 3.28 0.46 -13.27
N LEU A 202 3.24 0.90 -14.54
CA LEU A 202 3.31 0.02 -15.71
C LEU A 202 4.70 -0.60 -15.92
N ARG A 203 5.76 0.11 -15.53
CA ARG A 203 7.14 -0.42 -15.59
C ARG A 203 7.29 -1.69 -14.78
N ALA A 204 6.69 -1.75 -13.59
CA ALA A 204 6.76 -2.93 -12.73
C ALA A 204 6.13 -4.18 -13.39
N TRP A 205 5.23 -4.01 -14.37
CA TRP A 205 4.66 -5.10 -15.18
C TRP A 205 5.55 -5.54 -16.34
N SER A 206 6.51 -4.72 -16.73
CA SER A 206 7.46 -5.05 -17.79
C SER A 206 8.52 -6.00 -17.23
N VAL A 207 8.74 -7.12 -17.92
CA VAL A 207 9.69 -8.16 -17.49
C VAL A 207 10.83 -8.26 -18.51
N PRO A 208 12.11 -8.18 -18.09
CA PRO A 208 12.56 -7.84 -16.73
C PRO A 208 12.20 -6.39 -16.37
N ALA A 209 12.24 -6.03 -15.08
CA ALA A 209 11.90 -4.69 -14.62
C ALA A 209 12.84 -3.59 -15.17
N SER A 210 14.04 -3.98 -15.61
CA SER A 210 15.00 -3.12 -16.31
C SER A 210 14.66 -2.89 -17.79
N ARG A 211 13.60 -3.52 -18.32
CA ARG A 211 13.15 -3.28 -19.69
C ARG A 211 12.65 -1.83 -19.80
N PRO A 212 13.13 -1.05 -20.79
CA PRO A 212 12.58 0.28 -21.07
C PRO A 212 11.08 0.20 -21.35
N ILE A 213 10.34 1.27 -21.07
CA ILE A 213 8.92 1.36 -21.42
C ILE A 213 8.67 2.56 -22.31
N GLU A 214 7.72 2.42 -23.21
CA GLU A 214 7.18 3.51 -24.02
C GLU A 214 5.70 3.63 -23.70
N VAL A 215 5.24 4.80 -23.25
CA VAL A 215 3.82 4.99 -22.87
C VAL A 215 3.19 5.98 -23.84
N THR A 216 2.20 5.49 -24.57
CA THR A 216 1.36 6.29 -25.48
C THR A 216 -0.01 6.52 -24.85
N TRP A 217 -0.58 7.71 -25.04
CA TRP A 217 -1.90 8.04 -24.53
C TRP A 217 -2.86 8.17 -25.72
N GLN A 218 -3.98 7.45 -25.68
CA GLN A 218 -4.98 7.52 -26.74
C GLN A 218 -5.69 8.89 -26.78
N SER A 219 -5.82 9.51 -25.61
CA SER A 219 -6.27 10.90 -25.44
C SER A 219 -5.07 11.77 -25.02
N PRO A 220 -5.11 13.10 -25.18
CA PRO A 220 -4.09 13.97 -24.60
C PRO A 220 -3.86 13.63 -23.13
N LYS A 221 -2.58 13.52 -22.73
CA LYS A 221 -2.24 13.24 -21.33
C LYS A 221 -2.92 14.30 -20.46
N PRO A 222 -3.75 13.90 -19.48
CA PRO A 222 -4.43 14.84 -18.62
C PRO A 222 -3.42 15.66 -17.83
N ALA A 223 -3.74 16.93 -17.59
CA ALA A 223 -2.95 17.78 -16.71
C ALA A 223 -2.97 17.21 -15.29
N THR A 224 -1.85 17.34 -14.57
CA THR A 224 -1.80 17.00 -13.14
C THR A 224 -2.85 17.84 -12.41
N PRO A 225 -3.76 17.23 -11.65
CA PRO A 225 -4.83 17.96 -10.99
C PRO A 225 -4.27 18.95 -9.96
N THR A 226 -4.80 20.18 -9.95
CA THR A 226 -4.38 21.28 -9.05
C THR A 226 -4.95 21.18 -7.62
N TRP A 227 -5.77 20.17 -7.36
CA TRP A 227 -6.30 19.79 -6.06
C TRP A 227 -6.22 18.27 -5.94
N LEU A 228 -6.14 17.70 -4.74
CA LEU A 228 -6.48 16.28 -4.61
C LEU A 228 -7.94 16.18 -5.01
N LEU A 229 -8.19 15.58 -6.17
CA LEU A 229 -9.51 14.99 -6.39
C LEU A 229 -9.71 14.02 -5.23
N PRO A 230 -10.88 14.06 -4.57
CA PRO A 230 -11.07 13.33 -3.33
C PRO A 230 -10.70 11.88 -3.60
N TYR A 231 -9.95 11.26 -2.70
CA TYR A 231 -9.47 9.88 -2.75
C TYR A 231 -10.50 8.90 -3.36
N GLY A 232 -10.56 8.81 -4.69
CA GLY A 232 -11.53 8.02 -5.45
C GLY A 232 -11.03 6.62 -5.78
N GLY A 233 -9.91 6.20 -5.20
CA GLY A 233 -9.45 4.83 -5.28
C GLY A 233 -10.06 4.00 -4.17
N SER A 234 -11.16 3.29 -4.43
CA SER A 234 -11.72 2.17 -3.64
C SER A 234 -11.97 2.35 -2.13
N LEU A 235 -11.61 3.47 -1.51
CA LEU A 235 -11.69 3.68 -0.07
C LEU A 235 -13.08 4.21 0.28
N LEU A 236 -13.92 3.33 0.81
CA LEU A 236 -15.34 3.52 1.14
C LEU A 236 -15.68 4.67 2.12
N SER A 237 -14.73 5.49 2.56
CA SER A 237 -14.90 6.38 3.71
C SER A 237 -14.48 7.85 3.55
N HIS A 238 -14.05 8.33 2.37
CA HIS A 238 -13.51 9.69 2.26
C HIS A 238 -14.13 10.59 1.19
N ARG A 239 -14.63 11.75 1.66
CA ARG A 239 -15.06 12.97 0.94
C ARG A 239 -15.52 12.75 -0.49
N GLY A 240 -16.57 11.97 -0.65
CA GLY A 240 -17.15 11.73 -1.95
C GLY A 240 -17.70 10.32 -1.99
N ASP A 241 -18.82 10.12 -1.30
CA ASP A 241 -19.91 9.38 -1.94
C ASP A 241 -20.38 10.20 -3.15
N ASP A 242 -19.47 10.50 -4.07
CA ASP A 242 -19.82 10.90 -5.41
C ASP A 242 -20.28 9.59 -6.06
N PRO A 243 -21.60 9.39 -6.22
CA PRO A 243 -22.11 8.17 -6.81
C PRO A 243 -21.53 7.95 -8.21
N ASP A 244 -21.09 9.00 -8.89
CA ASP A 244 -20.45 8.92 -10.21
C ASP A 244 -19.04 8.32 -10.11
N CYS A 245 -18.34 8.46 -8.98
CA CYS A 245 -17.00 7.89 -8.75
C CYS A 245 -17.03 6.49 -8.13
N ARG A 246 -18.12 6.08 -7.47
CA ARG A 246 -18.29 4.72 -6.91
C ARG A 246 -18.39 3.64 -7.98
N LEU A 247 -18.91 3.99 -9.15
CA LEU A 247 -19.09 3.06 -10.27
C LEU A 247 -17.72 2.62 -10.83
N ASP A 248 -16.75 3.52 -11.01
CA ASP A 248 -15.55 3.24 -11.80
C ASP A 248 -14.54 2.23 -11.18
N ALA A 249 -14.42 2.14 -9.85
CA ALA A 249 -13.44 1.23 -9.21
C ALA A 249 -13.94 -0.22 -9.10
N HIS A 250 -15.25 -0.40 -8.86
CA HIS A 250 -15.93 -1.68 -9.04
C HIS A 250 -15.94 -2.04 -10.53
N ASP A 251 -16.28 -1.11 -11.41
CA ASP A 251 -16.26 -1.32 -12.86
C ASP A 251 -14.87 -1.73 -13.38
N ALA A 252 -13.77 -1.23 -12.80
CA ALA A 252 -12.43 -1.67 -13.19
C ALA A 252 -12.16 -3.14 -12.81
N HIS A 253 -12.68 -3.62 -11.68
CA HIS A 253 -12.60 -5.03 -11.29
C HIS A 253 -13.59 -5.87 -12.10
N ASP A 254 -14.83 -5.42 -12.26
CA ASP A 254 -15.89 -6.10 -13.00
C ASP A 254 -15.54 -6.21 -14.49
N ALA A 255 -14.92 -5.18 -15.08
CA ALA A 255 -14.41 -5.20 -16.45
C ALA A 255 -13.24 -6.19 -16.62
N LEU A 256 -12.48 -6.47 -15.56
CA LEU A 256 -11.41 -7.47 -15.57
C LEU A 256 -11.95 -8.88 -15.30
N GLU A 257 -13.02 -9.03 -14.52
CA GLU A 257 -13.77 -10.30 -14.37
C GLU A 257 -14.47 -10.70 -15.69
N GLY A 258 -14.91 -9.71 -16.48
CA GLY A 258 -15.40 -9.91 -17.83
C GLY A 258 -14.37 -10.54 -18.79
N LEU A 259 -13.06 -10.37 -18.56
CA LEU A 259 -12.02 -10.92 -19.44
C LEU A 259 -12.06 -12.44 -19.56
N TRP A 260 -12.42 -13.14 -18.48
CA TRP A 260 -12.55 -14.59 -18.56
C TRP A 260 -13.66 -14.97 -19.56
N HIS A 261 -14.78 -14.24 -19.51
CA HIS A 261 -15.94 -14.48 -20.36
C HIS A 261 -15.68 -14.09 -21.82
N ASP A 262 -14.97 -12.99 -22.06
CA ASP A 262 -14.58 -12.53 -23.41
C ASP A 262 -13.76 -13.57 -24.18
N TYR A 263 -12.98 -14.40 -23.47
CA TYR A 263 -12.08 -15.41 -24.05
C TYR A 263 -12.34 -16.82 -23.49
N LEU A 264 -13.59 -17.12 -23.12
CA LEU A 264 -13.98 -18.35 -22.42
C LEU A 264 -13.43 -19.61 -23.11
N ASP A 265 -13.61 -19.74 -24.42
CA ASP A 265 -13.16 -20.91 -25.19
C ASP A 265 -11.64 -21.09 -25.15
N GLN A 266 -10.88 -19.99 -25.20
CA GLN A 266 -9.42 -20.03 -25.15
C GLN A 266 -8.92 -20.44 -23.77
N HIS A 267 -9.51 -19.89 -22.71
CA HIS A 267 -9.19 -20.24 -21.34
C HIS A 267 -9.55 -21.69 -21.02
N ARG A 268 -10.73 -22.14 -21.46
CA ARG A 268 -11.17 -23.52 -21.38
C ARG A 268 -10.22 -24.48 -22.10
N ALA A 269 -9.84 -24.17 -23.34
CA ALA A 269 -8.89 -24.99 -24.10
C ALA A 269 -7.50 -25.05 -23.44
N ARG A 270 -7.04 -23.94 -22.86
CA ARG A 270 -5.79 -23.88 -22.09
C ARG A 270 -5.87 -24.73 -20.82
N PHE A 271 -6.94 -24.60 -20.05
CA PHE A 271 -7.15 -25.41 -18.84
C PHE A 271 -7.25 -26.91 -19.15
N ALA A 272 -7.94 -27.29 -20.23
CA ALA A 272 -7.99 -28.67 -20.71
C ALA A 272 -6.60 -29.22 -21.08
N THR A 273 -5.73 -28.38 -21.62
CA THR A 273 -4.33 -28.76 -21.89
C THR A 273 -3.55 -28.99 -20.60
N TYR A 274 -3.71 -28.14 -19.59
CA TYR A 274 -3.08 -28.33 -18.27
C TYR A 274 -3.59 -29.57 -17.55
N MET A 275 -4.89 -29.83 -17.62
CA MET A 275 -5.51 -31.04 -17.09
C MET A 275 -4.90 -32.31 -17.70
N ARG A 276 -4.75 -32.36 -19.04
CA ARG A 276 -4.09 -33.48 -19.73
C ARG A 276 -2.65 -33.68 -19.30
N GLN A 277 -1.89 -32.60 -19.08
CA GLN A 277 -0.51 -32.70 -18.60
C GLN A 277 -0.42 -33.30 -17.19
N VAL A 278 -1.31 -32.89 -16.28
CA VAL A 278 -1.39 -33.49 -14.94
C VAL A 278 -1.76 -34.97 -15.02
N GLN A 279 -2.72 -35.33 -15.86
CA GLN A 279 -3.12 -36.73 -16.06
C GLN A 279 -1.98 -37.60 -16.62
N GLN A 280 -1.21 -37.07 -17.58
CA GLN A 280 -0.05 -37.76 -18.15
C GLN A 280 1.10 -37.93 -17.15
N ALA A 281 1.29 -36.95 -16.27
CA ALA A 281 2.30 -37.00 -15.21
C ALA A 281 1.84 -37.78 -13.96
N TRP A 282 0.57 -38.23 -13.91
CA TRP A 282 0.01 -38.87 -12.73
C TRP A 282 0.62 -40.28 -12.52
N PRO A 283 1.11 -40.60 -11.32
CA PRO A 283 1.59 -41.94 -11.00
C PRO A 283 0.38 -42.86 -10.86
N GLY A 284 -0.02 -43.54 -11.94
CA GLY A 284 -1.28 -44.30 -12.09
C GLY A 284 -1.62 -45.39 -11.05
N GLN A 285 -0.79 -45.63 -10.02
CA GLN A 285 -1.05 -46.53 -8.90
C GLN A 285 -1.19 -45.84 -7.54
N THR A 286 -1.10 -44.50 -7.47
CA THR A 286 -1.19 -43.74 -6.22
C THR A 286 -2.59 -43.17 -6.03
N SER A 287 -3.16 -43.32 -4.83
CA SER A 287 -4.41 -42.64 -4.48
C SER A 287 -4.19 -41.12 -4.40
N VAL A 288 -5.25 -40.32 -4.59
CA VAL A 288 -5.15 -38.86 -4.44
C VAL A 288 -4.65 -38.47 -3.04
N ALA A 289 -5.07 -39.18 -2.00
CA ALA A 289 -4.66 -38.93 -0.62
C ALA A 289 -3.16 -39.18 -0.43
N ASP A 290 -2.66 -40.35 -0.84
CA ASP A 290 -1.24 -40.72 -0.69
C ASP A 290 -0.33 -39.78 -1.50
N PHE A 291 -0.78 -39.38 -2.70
CA PHE A 291 -0.06 -38.41 -3.51
C PHE A 291 0.05 -37.06 -2.80
N LEU A 292 -1.07 -36.54 -2.27
CA LEU A 292 -1.10 -35.26 -1.60
C LEU A 292 -0.25 -35.25 -0.33
N GLU A 293 -0.31 -36.32 0.48
CA GLU A 293 0.52 -36.46 1.68
C GLU A 293 2.01 -36.40 1.34
N ARG A 294 2.46 -37.28 0.44
CA ARG A 294 3.85 -37.33 -0.01
C ARG A 294 4.31 -36.01 -0.61
N ARG A 295 3.51 -35.44 -1.52
CA ARG A 295 3.88 -34.20 -2.22
C ARG A 295 3.90 -32.99 -1.29
N THR A 296 3.00 -32.95 -0.31
CA THR A 296 2.99 -31.92 0.73
C THR A 296 4.24 -32.00 1.59
N ALA A 297 4.66 -33.20 2.01
CA ALA A 297 5.89 -33.39 2.77
C ALA A 297 7.13 -32.96 1.98
N GLU A 298 7.25 -33.41 0.72
CA GLU A 298 8.34 -33.03 -0.18
C GLU A 298 8.43 -31.50 -0.39
N LEU A 299 7.30 -30.84 -0.67
CA LEU A 299 7.28 -29.39 -0.88
C LEU A 299 7.59 -28.63 0.40
N ASN A 300 7.03 -29.01 1.55
CA ASN A 300 7.33 -28.32 2.81
C ASN A 300 8.80 -28.47 3.25
N ALA A 301 9.46 -29.58 2.90
CA ALA A 301 10.87 -29.79 3.19
C ALA A 301 11.79 -29.00 2.24
N SER A 302 11.49 -28.96 0.94
CA SER A 302 12.37 -28.38 -0.08
C SER A 302 12.02 -26.95 -0.50
N GLN A 303 10.75 -26.57 -0.38
CA GLN A 303 10.17 -25.32 -0.87
C GLN A 303 9.04 -24.81 0.06
N PRO A 304 9.33 -24.61 1.36
CA PRO A 304 8.31 -24.12 2.29
C PRO A 304 7.73 -22.78 1.82
N PRO A 305 6.46 -22.47 2.13
CA PRO A 305 5.89 -21.17 1.84
C PRO A 305 6.73 -20.05 2.47
N ALA A 306 6.94 -18.97 1.73
CA ALA A 306 7.54 -17.76 2.27
C ALA A 306 6.58 -17.14 3.31
N PRO A 307 7.10 -16.54 4.40
CA PRO A 307 6.24 -15.86 5.37
C PRO A 307 5.52 -14.67 4.73
N HIS A 308 4.31 -14.38 5.21
CA HIS A 308 3.50 -13.25 4.76
C HIS A 308 4.21 -11.91 4.85
N LEU A 309 3.92 -11.06 3.86
CA LEU A 309 4.37 -9.67 3.79
C LEU A 309 3.22 -8.67 3.91
N ASP A 310 2.03 -9.12 4.31
CA ASP A 310 0.80 -8.34 4.23
C ASP A 310 0.90 -6.97 4.88
N GLN A 311 1.56 -6.80 6.03
CA GLN A 311 1.73 -5.45 6.61
C GLN A 311 2.65 -4.54 5.78
N LEU A 312 3.68 -5.10 5.14
CA LEU A 312 4.57 -4.35 4.25
C LEU A 312 3.85 -3.99 2.93
N LEU A 313 2.88 -4.81 2.49
CA LEU A 313 2.10 -4.60 1.27
C LEU A 313 0.83 -3.77 1.48
N ARG A 314 0.19 -3.87 2.66
CA ARG A 314 -1.03 -3.14 3.05
C ARG A 314 -0.70 -1.76 3.60
N SER A 315 0.53 -1.54 4.07
CA SER A 315 0.98 -0.23 4.53
C SER A 315 0.74 0.86 3.48
N THR A 316 0.71 0.55 2.18
CA THR A 316 0.35 1.53 1.13
C THR A 316 -1.10 2.01 1.11
N TYR A 317 -2.02 1.41 1.87
CA TYR A 317 -3.47 1.69 1.76
C TYR A 317 -4.24 1.73 3.08
N ASP A 318 -3.83 0.96 4.09
CA ASP A 318 -4.71 0.59 5.22
C ASP A 318 -4.63 1.61 6.38
N HIS A 319 -5.19 2.80 6.18
CA HIS A 319 -5.34 3.81 7.23
C HIS A 319 -6.75 4.44 7.29
N VAL A 320 -7.79 3.61 7.12
CA VAL A 320 -9.19 4.03 7.31
C VAL A 320 -9.58 4.17 8.80
N HIS A 321 -8.80 3.60 9.73
CA HIS A 321 -9.21 3.55 11.15
C HIS A 321 -8.22 4.12 12.18
N ASP A 322 -6.99 4.47 11.77
CA ASP A 322 -6.14 5.32 12.60
C ASP A 322 -6.20 6.73 12.04
N ILE A 323 -7.26 7.46 12.41
CA ILE A 323 -7.25 8.93 12.38
C ILE A 323 -6.30 9.34 13.48
N GLY A 324 -5.00 9.15 13.21
CA GLY A 324 -3.85 9.59 13.98
C GLY A 324 -3.05 10.57 13.11
N PRO A 325 -2.24 11.44 13.72
CA PRO A 325 -1.41 12.44 13.03
C PRO A 325 -0.51 11.94 11.91
N ASP A 326 -0.16 10.66 11.97
CA ASP A 326 0.85 10.01 11.13
C ASP A 326 0.25 9.14 10.03
N SER A 327 -1.09 9.08 9.91
CA SER A 327 -1.76 8.20 8.94
C SER A 327 -1.84 8.77 7.53
N SER A 328 -1.35 10.00 7.31
CA SER A 328 -1.12 10.56 5.98
C SER A 328 0.15 10.04 5.29
N ASN A 329 0.94 9.21 5.98
CA ASN A 329 2.33 8.93 5.59
C ASN A 329 2.54 7.79 4.58
N LEU A 330 1.48 7.23 3.98
CA LEU A 330 1.63 6.06 3.13
C LEU A 330 0.74 6.08 1.88
N VAL A 331 0.64 7.23 1.22
CA VAL A 331 0.08 7.23 -0.14
C VAL A 331 1.08 6.53 -1.06
N GLY A 332 0.78 5.28 -1.44
CA GLY A 332 1.48 4.63 -2.55
C GLY A 332 1.21 5.38 -3.86
N LEU A 333 2.06 5.22 -4.87
CA LEU A 333 1.84 5.80 -6.20
C LEU A 333 0.65 5.20 -6.97
N GLY A 334 -0.12 4.32 -6.34
CA GLY A 334 -1.28 3.70 -6.93
C GLY A 334 -1.25 2.17 -6.96
N THR A 335 -2.32 1.59 -7.49
CA THR A 335 -2.48 0.15 -7.66
C THR A 335 -2.79 -0.15 -9.11
N THR A 336 -2.49 -1.37 -9.51
CA THR A 336 -2.81 -1.90 -10.83
C THR A 336 -3.32 -3.32 -10.68
N VAL A 337 -4.38 -3.64 -11.42
CA VAL A 337 -5.02 -4.94 -11.43
C VAL A 337 -5.08 -5.44 -12.86
N THR A 338 -4.82 -6.72 -13.06
CA THR A 338 -5.01 -7.42 -14.32
C THR A 338 -5.49 -8.83 -14.05
N CYS A 339 -5.90 -9.57 -15.07
CA CYS A 339 -6.21 -10.99 -14.96
C CYS A 339 -5.29 -11.78 -15.89
N GLY A 340 -4.78 -12.91 -15.41
CA GLY A 340 -3.80 -13.68 -16.17
C GLY A 340 -3.57 -15.08 -15.63
N TRP A 341 -2.96 -15.90 -16.48
CA TRP A 341 -2.43 -17.20 -16.06
C TRP A 341 -1.06 -16.99 -15.42
N ILE A 342 -0.94 -17.31 -14.14
CA ILE A 342 0.33 -17.26 -13.39
C ILE A 342 0.91 -18.66 -13.24
N ASP A 343 2.23 -18.76 -13.23
CA ASP A 343 2.94 -20.00 -12.91
C ASP A 343 2.82 -20.29 -11.40
N PRO A 344 2.24 -21.44 -11.00
CA PRO A 344 2.20 -21.82 -9.58
C PRO A 344 3.57 -21.89 -8.92
N ALA A 345 4.66 -22.09 -9.68
CA ALA A 345 6.02 -22.05 -9.15
C ALA A 345 6.46 -20.67 -8.63
N ALA A 346 5.86 -19.59 -9.13
CA ALA A 346 6.09 -18.23 -8.66
C ALA A 346 5.22 -17.86 -7.43
N ILE A 347 4.33 -18.74 -6.97
CA ILE A 347 3.56 -18.52 -5.74
C ILE A 347 4.47 -18.76 -4.54
N ALA A 348 4.80 -17.69 -3.84
CA ALA A 348 5.62 -17.71 -2.64
C ALA A 348 4.82 -18.08 -1.39
N SER A 349 3.57 -17.63 -1.28
CA SER A 349 2.69 -17.91 -0.14
C SER A 349 1.24 -18.02 -0.57
N ALA A 350 0.49 -18.94 0.04
CA ALA A 350 -0.95 -19.12 -0.20
C ALA A 350 -1.81 -18.86 1.05
N GLY A 351 -1.29 -18.17 2.06
CA GLY A 351 -2.04 -17.93 3.32
C GLY A 351 -1.51 -18.71 4.52
N GLN A 352 -0.82 -19.84 4.29
CA GLN A 352 -0.46 -20.79 5.33
C GLN A 352 1.04 -20.78 5.63
N ARG A 353 1.42 -21.22 6.84
CA ARG A 353 2.83 -21.44 7.22
C ARG A 353 3.44 -22.68 6.57
N THR A 354 2.61 -23.62 6.16
CA THR A 354 2.99 -24.87 5.50
C THR A 354 1.95 -25.17 4.43
N TRP A 355 2.39 -25.68 3.28
CA TRP A 355 1.49 -26.11 2.21
C TRP A 355 0.48 -27.14 2.73
N ASN A 356 -0.76 -27.05 2.24
CA ASN A 356 -1.87 -27.96 2.55
C ASN A 356 -2.28 -28.04 4.04
N ASN A 357 -2.00 -26.99 4.83
CA ASN A 357 -2.43 -26.92 6.22
C ASN A 357 -3.38 -25.76 6.47
N PHE A 358 -4.68 -26.05 6.43
CA PHE A 358 -5.75 -25.07 6.58
C PHE A 358 -6.38 -25.07 7.99
N ALA A 359 -5.70 -25.61 9.00
CA ALA A 359 -6.23 -25.71 10.38
C ALA A 359 -7.66 -26.30 10.42
N SER A 360 -7.88 -27.40 9.68
CA SER A 360 -9.18 -28.08 9.51
C SER A 360 -10.25 -27.31 8.73
N HIS A 361 -9.95 -26.14 8.15
CA HIS A 361 -10.90 -25.44 7.28
C HIS A 361 -11.01 -26.15 5.91
N ARG A 362 -12.15 -26.81 5.69
CA ARG A 362 -12.53 -27.50 4.44
C ARG A 362 -11.44 -28.48 3.92
N PRO A 363 -11.09 -29.52 4.70
CA PRO A 363 -9.98 -30.42 4.36
C PRO A 363 -10.22 -31.23 3.07
N GLY A 364 -11.47 -31.43 2.66
CA GLY A 364 -11.84 -32.16 1.44
C GLY A 364 -11.63 -31.36 0.14
N THR A 365 -11.38 -30.05 0.21
CA THR A 365 -11.34 -29.19 -0.99
C THR A 365 -10.14 -29.48 -1.90
N VAL A 366 -8.92 -29.60 -1.35
CA VAL A 366 -7.71 -29.91 -2.16
C VAL A 366 -7.82 -31.30 -2.81
N PRO A 367 -8.21 -32.38 -2.10
CA PRO A 367 -8.49 -33.67 -2.71
C PRO A 367 -9.56 -33.63 -3.81
N ALA A 368 -10.66 -32.90 -3.60
CA ALA A 368 -11.72 -32.78 -4.60
C ALA A 368 -11.24 -32.07 -5.87
N MET A 369 -10.50 -30.97 -5.73
CA MET A 369 -9.94 -30.23 -6.86
C MET A 369 -8.95 -31.07 -7.67
N LEU A 370 -8.08 -31.84 -7.01
CA LEU A 370 -7.14 -32.74 -7.68
C LEU A 370 -7.86 -33.93 -8.35
N THR A 371 -8.87 -34.50 -7.68
CA THR A 371 -9.71 -35.56 -8.26
C THR A 371 -10.39 -35.06 -9.54
N ALA A 372 -10.89 -33.82 -9.54
CA ALA A 372 -11.51 -33.23 -10.71
C ALA A 372 -10.51 -33.05 -11.88
N LEU A 373 -9.26 -32.65 -11.61
CA LEU A 373 -8.20 -32.58 -12.63
C LEU A 373 -7.88 -33.96 -13.24
N LEU A 374 -8.00 -35.03 -12.46
CA LEU A 374 -7.74 -36.39 -12.93
C LEU A 374 -8.95 -37.04 -13.63
N GLY A 375 -10.12 -36.41 -13.53
CA GLY A 375 -11.34 -36.84 -14.19
C GLY A 375 -11.33 -36.59 -15.71
N SER A 376 -12.32 -37.11 -16.42
CA SER A 376 -12.42 -36.97 -17.88
C SER A 376 -13.12 -35.68 -18.36
N SER A 377 -13.73 -34.91 -17.44
CA SER A 377 -14.57 -33.76 -17.79
C SER A 377 -13.89 -32.43 -17.43
N VAL A 378 -13.59 -31.64 -18.46
CA VAL A 378 -13.10 -30.26 -18.30
C VAL A 378 -14.14 -29.38 -17.62
N GLU A 379 -15.43 -29.56 -17.91
CA GLU A 379 -16.52 -28.76 -17.30
C GLU A 379 -16.63 -28.99 -15.80
N GLU A 380 -16.54 -30.25 -15.37
CA GLU A 380 -16.60 -30.57 -13.95
C GLU A 380 -15.37 -30.01 -13.22
N ALA A 381 -14.20 -30.11 -13.83
CA ALA A 381 -12.99 -29.50 -13.30
C ALA A 381 -13.10 -27.98 -13.20
N LEU A 382 -13.58 -27.28 -14.25
CA LEU A 382 -13.79 -25.83 -14.21
C LEU A 382 -14.79 -25.43 -13.12
N LYS A 383 -15.88 -26.20 -12.96
CA LYS A 383 -16.89 -25.98 -11.92
C LYS A 383 -16.32 -26.14 -10.51
N VAL A 384 -15.60 -27.23 -10.25
CA VAL A 384 -14.96 -27.50 -8.94
C VAL A 384 -13.91 -26.44 -8.59
N TRP A 385 -13.21 -25.92 -9.60
CA TRP A 385 -12.20 -24.87 -9.41
C TRP A 385 -12.78 -23.46 -9.37
N SER A 386 -14.05 -23.27 -9.77
CA SER A 386 -14.75 -21.97 -9.80
C SER A 386 -13.91 -20.86 -10.42
N LEU A 387 -13.13 -21.16 -11.48
CA LEU A 387 -12.18 -20.19 -12.07
C LEU A 387 -12.88 -19.00 -12.74
N ALA A 388 -14.12 -19.21 -13.21
CA ALA A 388 -14.93 -18.21 -13.90
C ALA A 388 -15.72 -17.31 -12.94
N GLU A 389 -16.20 -17.88 -11.83
CA GLU A 389 -17.14 -17.22 -10.91
C GLU A 389 -16.44 -16.53 -9.73
N ASP A 390 -15.28 -17.04 -9.32
CA ASP A 390 -14.53 -16.53 -8.16
C ASP A 390 -13.03 -16.68 -8.43
N PRO A 391 -12.43 -15.89 -9.34
CA PRO A 391 -11.01 -16.03 -9.66
C PRO A 391 -10.14 -15.87 -8.40
N VAL A 392 -9.02 -16.58 -8.37
CA VAL A 392 -8.05 -16.43 -7.27
C VAL A 392 -7.49 -15.01 -7.29
N ARG A 393 -7.44 -14.31 -6.16
CA ARG A 393 -6.81 -12.98 -6.10
C ARG A 393 -5.43 -13.09 -5.46
N VAL A 394 -4.42 -12.59 -6.16
CA VAL A 394 -3.02 -12.60 -5.69
C VAL A 394 -2.45 -11.21 -5.70
N HIS A 395 -1.59 -10.92 -4.71
CA HIS A 395 -0.70 -9.77 -4.77
C HIS A 395 0.58 -10.16 -5.51
N ARG A 396 0.89 -9.40 -6.55
CA ARG A 396 2.14 -9.45 -7.31
C ARG A 396 3.19 -8.64 -6.58
N ILE A 397 4.33 -9.27 -6.34
CA ILE A 397 5.50 -8.65 -5.74
C ILE A 397 6.59 -8.61 -6.81
N PRO A 398 6.89 -7.41 -7.37
CA PRO A 398 7.91 -7.26 -8.39
C PRO A 398 9.29 -7.75 -7.92
N GLY A 399 10.07 -8.27 -8.86
CA GLY A 399 11.47 -8.61 -8.67
C GLY A 399 12.26 -8.45 -9.98
N PRO A 400 13.59 -8.57 -9.95
CA PRO A 400 14.48 -8.20 -11.06
C PRO A 400 14.21 -8.94 -12.38
N ALA A 401 13.99 -10.25 -12.32
CA ALA A 401 13.74 -11.12 -13.48
C ALA A 401 12.26 -11.45 -13.71
N GLY A 402 11.38 -11.04 -12.80
CA GLY A 402 9.96 -11.42 -12.79
C GLY A 402 9.38 -11.36 -11.37
N PRO A 403 8.05 -11.46 -11.24
CA PRO A 403 7.37 -11.34 -9.96
C PRO A 403 7.32 -12.65 -9.17
N LEU A 404 7.12 -12.52 -7.87
CA LEU A 404 6.51 -13.57 -7.05
C LEU A 404 5.08 -13.18 -6.69
N TYR A 405 4.29 -14.16 -6.26
CA TYR A 405 2.89 -13.95 -5.89
C TYR A 405 2.63 -14.42 -4.45
N THR A 406 1.80 -13.68 -3.73
CA THR A 406 1.19 -14.12 -2.47
C THR A 406 -0.33 -14.10 -2.61
N LEU A 407 -1.02 -14.95 -1.86
CA LEU A 407 -2.47 -14.85 -1.72
C LEU A 407 -2.85 -13.43 -1.29
N GLY A 408 -3.77 -12.80 -2.01
CA GLY A 408 -4.45 -11.58 -1.56
C GLY A 408 -5.76 -11.95 -0.88
N GLU A 409 -6.71 -12.41 -1.68
CA GLU A 409 -8.04 -12.80 -1.22
C GLU A 409 -8.55 -14.02 -1.99
N ASN A 410 -9.22 -14.93 -1.29
CA ASN A 410 -9.85 -16.14 -1.85
C ASN A 410 -8.90 -17.08 -2.61
N GLY A 411 -9.25 -18.37 -2.69
CA GLY A 411 -8.50 -19.33 -3.52
C GLY A 411 -7.21 -19.88 -2.91
N ALA A 412 -7.02 -19.78 -1.59
CA ALA A 412 -5.95 -20.47 -0.87
C ALA A 412 -5.83 -21.97 -1.21
N HIS A 413 -6.96 -22.69 -1.25
CA HIS A 413 -7.01 -24.10 -1.66
C HIS A 413 -6.64 -24.30 -3.13
N ARG A 414 -7.00 -23.36 -4.02
CA ARG A 414 -6.72 -23.43 -5.46
C ARG A 414 -5.22 -23.23 -5.75
N LEU A 415 -4.60 -22.21 -5.14
CA LEU A 415 -3.15 -22.00 -5.22
C LEU A 415 -2.38 -23.20 -4.69
N THR A 416 -2.79 -23.72 -3.52
CA THR A 416 -2.16 -24.90 -2.91
C THR A 416 -2.32 -26.14 -3.80
N THR A 417 -3.52 -26.39 -4.33
CA THR A 417 -3.76 -27.53 -5.23
C THR A 417 -2.93 -27.39 -6.51
N ALA A 418 -2.90 -26.21 -7.11
CA ALA A 418 -2.11 -25.96 -8.32
C ALA A 418 -0.62 -26.21 -8.10
N ARG A 419 -0.09 -25.79 -6.94
CA ARG A 419 1.30 -26.03 -6.54
C ARG A 419 1.60 -27.51 -6.35
N LEU A 420 0.73 -28.24 -5.64
CA LEU A 420 0.88 -29.67 -5.37
C LEU A 420 0.76 -30.51 -6.65
N ALA A 421 -0.22 -30.18 -7.50
CA ALA A 421 -0.45 -30.87 -8.76
C ALA A 421 0.61 -30.57 -9.84
N GLY A 422 1.46 -29.56 -9.63
CA GLY A 422 2.43 -29.12 -10.63
C GLY A 422 1.76 -28.54 -11.87
N LEU A 423 0.65 -27.81 -11.69
CA LEU A 423 -0.03 -27.17 -12.82
C LEU A 423 0.90 -26.17 -13.52
N PRO A 424 0.91 -26.10 -14.86
CA PRO A 424 1.72 -25.11 -15.60
C PRO A 424 1.17 -23.68 -15.51
N GLY A 425 -0.06 -23.51 -15.01
CA GLY A 425 -0.70 -22.22 -14.90
C GLY A 425 -1.99 -22.29 -14.08
N ILE A 426 -2.29 -21.22 -13.35
CA ILE A 426 -3.59 -20.98 -12.71
C ILE A 426 -4.08 -19.58 -13.10
N TRP A 427 -5.36 -19.44 -13.42
CA TRP A 427 -5.98 -18.15 -13.67
C TRP A 427 -6.17 -17.38 -12.37
N ALA A 428 -5.76 -16.13 -12.36
CA ALA A 428 -5.86 -15.26 -11.20
C ALA A 428 -6.14 -13.81 -11.60
N THR A 429 -6.84 -13.11 -10.72
CA THR A 429 -6.79 -11.65 -10.63
C THR A 429 -5.50 -11.27 -9.91
N ILE A 430 -4.69 -10.46 -10.55
CA ILE A 430 -3.35 -10.11 -10.12
C ILE A 430 -3.34 -8.63 -9.78
N GLU A 431 -3.23 -8.33 -8.50
CA GLU A 431 -3.11 -6.97 -7.99
C GLU A 431 -1.64 -6.63 -7.74
N GLN A 432 -1.23 -5.42 -8.07
CA GLN A 432 0.08 -4.88 -7.78
C GLN A 432 -0.05 -3.46 -7.23
N SER A 433 0.35 -3.30 -5.98
CA SER A 433 0.59 -2.00 -5.37
C SER A 433 1.92 -1.42 -5.84
N ALA A 434 1.98 -0.11 -6.03
CA ALA A 434 3.24 0.61 -6.07
C ALA A 434 4.06 0.33 -4.82
N LEU A 435 5.39 0.46 -4.92
CA LEU A 435 6.23 0.46 -3.73
C LEU A 435 5.74 1.53 -2.74
N PRO A 436 5.66 1.20 -1.42
CA PRO A 436 5.41 2.20 -0.40
C PRO A 436 6.41 3.32 -0.53
N MET A 437 5.96 4.55 -0.30
CA MET A 437 6.87 5.70 -0.31
C MET A 437 7.64 5.82 1.00
N ARG A 438 7.12 5.23 2.08
CA ARG A 438 7.73 5.25 3.41
C ARG A 438 7.58 3.88 4.06
N VAL A 439 8.63 3.39 4.71
CA VAL A 439 8.64 2.12 5.43
C VAL A 439 9.18 2.32 6.85
N ARG A 440 8.47 1.81 7.85
CA ARG A 440 8.83 1.86 9.27
C ARG A 440 9.03 0.44 9.82
N PRO A 441 9.92 0.21 10.80
CA PRO A 441 10.13 -1.11 11.41
C PRO A 441 8.85 -1.79 11.92
N ALA A 442 7.90 -1.01 12.44
CA ALA A 442 6.62 -1.53 12.90
C ALA A 442 5.83 -2.25 11.79
N GLN A 443 5.91 -1.77 10.54
CA GLN A 443 5.20 -2.33 9.38
C GLN A 443 5.79 -3.66 8.89
N VAL A 444 6.99 -4.01 9.35
CA VAL A 444 7.61 -5.32 9.13
C VAL A 444 7.57 -6.19 10.39
N HIS A 445 6.65 -5.89 11.32
CA HIS A 445 6.45 -6.59 12.59
C HIS A 445 7.69 -6.66 13.48
N VAL A 446 8.58 -5.67 13.39
CA VAL A 446 9.78 -5.62 14.21
C VAL A 446 9.52 -4.84 15.49
N ARG A 447 9.76 -5.49 16.63
CA ARG A 447 9.71 -4.85 17.95
C ARG A 447 10.85 -3.84 18.08
N ASN A 448 10.69 -2.83 18.93
CA ASN A 448 11.69 -1.76 19.11
C ASN A 448 13.12 -2.29 19.38
N LYS A 449 13.26 -3.33 20.22
CA LYS A 449 14.56 -3.94 20.53
C LYS A 449 15.29 -4.55 19.31
N ASP A 450 14.55 -4.92 18.28
CA ASP A 450 15.06 -5.55 17.07
C ASP A 450 15.15 -4.56 15.90
N ALA A 451 14.60 -3.34 16.05
CA ALA A 451 14.54 -2.33 15.01
C ALA A 451 15.94 -1.83 14.61
N ALA A 452 16.85 -1.62 15.56
CA ALA A 452 18.22 -1.20 15.25
C ALA A 452 18.94 -2.17 14.28
N ARG A 453 18.73 -3.48 14.42
CA ARG A 453 19.29 -4.48 13.51
C ARG A 453 18.67 -4.42 12.12
N LEU A 454 17.37 -4.16 12.04
CA LEU A 454 16.68 -3.96 10.76
C LEU A 454 17.19 -2.69 10.06
N LEU A 455 17.34 -1.57 10.79
CA LEU A 455 17.88 -0.33 10.24
C LEU A 455 19.30 -0.52 9.69
N ALA A 456 20.15 -1.28 10.38
CA ALA A 456 21.46 -1.65 9.86
C ALA A 456 21.37 -2.44 8.53
N CYS A 457 20.40 -3.34 8.40
CA CYS A 457 20.14 -4.03 7.13
C CYS A 457 19.70 -3.06 6.03
N TRP A 458 18.79 -2.12 6.33
CA TRP A 458 18.36 -1.11 5.38
C TRP A 458 19.50 -0.20 4.92
N ARG A 459 20.41 0.19 5.83
CA ARG A 459 21.65 0.90 5.46
C ARG A 459 22.50 0.09 4.50
N GLY A 460 22.72 -1.20 4.77
CA GLY A 460 23.45 -2.08 3.88
C GLY A 460 22.81 -2.22 2.49
N LEU A 461 21.47 -2.25 2.42
CA LEU A 461 20.74 -2.30 1.15
C LEU A 461 20.87 -1.00 0.35
N LEU A 462 20.84 0.15 1.03
CA LEU A 462 21.08 1.47 0.43
C LEU A 462 22.52 1.57 -0.09
N ALA A 463 23.51 1.19 0.72
CA ALA A 463 24.92 1.22 0.35
C ALA A 463 25.23 0.36 -0.88
N ARG A 464 24.54 -0.78 -1.02
CA ARG A 464 24.66 -1.70 -2.16
C ARG A 464 23.81 -1.31 -3.38
N GLY A 465 23.04 -0.23 -3.31
CA GLY A 465 22.16 0.21 -4.41
C GLY A 465 21.00 -0.74 -4.70
N LEU A 466 20.68 -1.68 -3.81
CA LEU A 466 19.53 -2.58 -3.93
C LEU A 466 18.23 -1.89 -3.56
N VAL A 467 18.35 -0.82 -2.80
CA VAL A 467 17.30 0.11 -2.42
C VAL A 467 17.83 1.52 -2.70
N THR A 468 16.96 2.40 -3.16
CA THR A 468 17.24 3.83 -3.32
C THR A 468 16.25 4.62 -2.48
N GLY A 469 16.73 5.62 -1.76
CA GLY A 469 15.91 6.40 -0.85
C GLY A 469 16.73 7.14 0.20
N ARG A 470 16.03 7.63 1.23
CA ARG A 470 16.62 8.28 2.40
C ARG A 470 16.16 7.59 3.67
N LEU A 471 17.09 7.25 4.57
CA LEU A 471 16.76 6.74 5.89
C LEU A 471 16.83 7.88 6.91
N GLU A 472 15.70 8.16 7.57
CA GLU A 472 15.61 9.07 8.71
C GLU A 472 15.64 8.23 9.99
N GLU A 473 16.79 8.24 10.67
CA GLU A 473 17.02 7.45 11.87
C GLU A 473 16.75 8.26 13.15
N ASP A 474 16.09 7.63 14.11
CA ASP A 474 16.00 8.08 15.50
C ASP A 474 16.84 7.14 16.36
N SER A 475 17.92 7.68 16.94
CA SER A 475 18.88 6.92 17.75
C SER A 475 18.31 6.46 19.09
N HIS A 476 17.27 7.13 19.61
CA HIS A 476 16.66 6.81 20.89
C HIS A 476 15.46 5.87 20.74
N LEU A 477 14.74 5.99 19.62
CA LEU A 477 13.56 5.21 19.29
C LEU A 477 13.67 4.61 17.87
N PRO A 478 14.53 3.61 17.64
CA PRO A 478 14.72 3.01 16.31
C PRO A 478 13.42 2.54 15.65
N ALA A 479 12.40 2.14 16.41
CA ALA A 479 11.09 1.76 15.88
C ALA A 479 10.34 2.87 15.12
N VAL A 480 10.64 4.15 15.39
CA VAL A 480 10.00 5.30 14.72
C VAL A 480 10.80 5.80 13.51
N SER A 481 11.99 5.23 13.28
CA SER A 481 12.81 5.55 12.11
C SER A 481 12.05 5.22 10.82
N THR A 482 12.25 6.04 9.79
CA THR A 482 11.47 5.97 8.55
C THR A 482 12.41 5.89 7.35
N LEU A 483 12.25 4.84 6.54
CA LEU A 483 12.88 4.73 5.22
C LEU A 483 11.96 5.35 4.18
N HIS A 484 12.35 6.49 3.62
CA HIS A 484 11.73 7.10 2.46
C HIS A 484 12.20 6.41 1.19
N LEU A 485 11.35 5.57 0.62
CA LEU A 485 11.69 4.62 -0.43
C LEU A 485 11.38 5.18 -1.83
N ASP A 486 12.41 5.32 -2.64
CA ASP A 486 12.27 5.68 -4.06
C ASP A 486 12.20 4.42 -4.92
N ALA A 487 13.14 3.50 -4.78
CA ALA A 487 13.15 2.25 -5.55
C ALA A 487 13.66 1.08 -4.70
N ALA A 488 13.26 -0.13 -5.06
CA ALA A 488 13.79 -1.36 -4.50
C ALA A 488 13.87 -2.42 -5.60
N ALA A 489 14.97 -3.17 -5.64
CA ALA A 489 15.11 -4.32 -6.54
C ALA A 489 14.02 -5.36 -6.29
N ALA A 490 13.64 -5.54 -5.01
CA ALA A 490 12.42 -6.22 -4.60
C ALA A 490 12.00 -5.75 -3.19
N ILE A 491 10.71 -5.54 -2.97
CA ILE A 491 10.21 -5.01 -1.68
C ILE A 491 10.47 -5.95 -0.50
N TRP A 492 10.50 -7.27 -0.75
CA TRP A 492 10.73 -8.28 0.29
C TRP A 492 12.15 -8.22 0.88
N LEU A 493 13.08 -7.49 0.25
CA LEU A 493 14.41 -7.19 0.82
C LEU A 493 14.31 -6.32 2.07
N LEU A 494 13.25 -5.51 2.19
CA LEU A 494 13.02 -4.62 3.33
C LEU A 494 12.44 -5.34 4.56
N ALA A 495 12.05 -6.60 4.40
CA ALA A 495 11.50 -7.41 5.48
C ALA A 495 12.59 -7.80 6.51
N THR A 496 12.20 -8.50 7.57
CA THR A 496 13.19 -9.04 8.52
C THR A 496 14.18 -9.99 7.82
N PRO A 497 15.44 -10.12 8.28
CA PRO A 497 16.42 -11.00 7.64
C PRO A 497 15.92 -12.42 7.36
N ARG A 498 15.15 -13.01 8.30
CA ARG A 498 14.55 -14.34 8.12
C ARG A 498 13.53 -14.37 6.97
N GLN A 499 12.68 -13.33 6.87
CA GLN A 499 11.71 -13.22 5.79
C GLN A 499 12.41 -12.98 4.46
N ALA A 500 13.36 -12.04 4.41
CA ALA A 500 14.13 -11.73 3.22
C ALA A 500 14.83 -12.99 2.67
N CYS A 501 15.48 -13.80 3.51
CA CYS A 501 16.10 -15.06 3.07
C CYS A 501 15.08 -16.08 2.53
N ALA A 502 13.92 -16.23 3.18
CA ALA A 502 12.87 -17.15 2.71
C ALA A 502 12.29 -16.73 1.35
N TRP A 503 12.09 -15.42 1.15
CA TRP A 503 11.67 -14.85 -0.12
C TRP A 503 12.77 -14.97 -1.19
N ALA A 504 14.03 -14.71 -0.85
CA ALA A 504 15.17 -14.88 -1.75
C ALA A 504 15.33 -16.34 -2.22
N ALA A 505 15.23 -17.30 -1.29
CA ALA A 505 15.29 -18.72 -1.63
C ALA A 505 14.14 -19.13 -2.56
N THR A 506 12.94 -18.58 -2.35
CA THR A 506 11.79 -18.79 -3.23
C THR A 506 12.01 -18.15 -4.61
N TYR A 507 12.54 -16.93 -4.63
CA TYR A 507 12.85 -16.20 -5.84
C TYR A 507 13.89 -16.93 -6.69
N SER A 508 14.98 -17.40 -6.09
CA SER A 508 16.04 -18.13 -6.80
C SER A 508 15.58 -19.46 -7.39
N ARG A 509 14.51 -20.07 -6.87
CA ARG A 509 13.91 -21.26 -7.49
C ARG A 509 13.06 -20.91 -8.70
N ALA A 510 12.26 -19.83 -8.61
CA ALA A 510 11.43 -19.37 -9.72
C ALA A 510 12.25 -18.71 -10.84
N TYR A 511 13.34 -18.03 -10.48
CA TYR A 511 14.22 -17.29 -11.38
C TYR A 511 15.70 -17.59 -11.08
N PRO A 512 16.21 -18.76 -11.49
CA PRO A 512 17.59 -19.16 -11.23
C PRO A 512 18.61 -18.14 -11.75
N GLY A 513 19.59 -17.79 -10.91
CA GLY A 513 20.67 -16.85 -11.24
C GLY A 513 20.32 -15.37 -11.17
N ALA A 514 19.03 -15.00 -11.13
CA ALA A 514 18.60 -13.60 -11.14
C ALA A 514 19.15 -12.80 -9.95
N LEU A 515 19.11 -13.36 -8.73
CA LEU A 515 19.63 -12.69 -7.54
C LEU A 515 21.17 -12.55 -7.57
N ALA A 516 21.87 -13.50 -8.17
CA ALA A 516 23.33 -13.44 -8.29
C ALA A 516 23.79 -12.26 -9.15
N THR A 517 22.98 -11.83 -10.14
CA THR A 517 23.27 -10.62 -10.92
C THR A 517 23.23 -9.33 -10.09
N LEU A 518 22.59 -9.37 -8.92
CA LEU A 518 22.54 -8.29 -7.93
C LEU A 518 23.56 -8.48 -6.79
N GLY A 519 24.46 -9.44 -6.90
CA GLY A 519 25.42 -9.78 -5.83
C GLY A 519 24.81 -10.56 -4.65
N ILE A 520 23.55 -11.00 -4.75
CA ILE A 520 22.87 -11.77 -3.71
C ILE A 520 23.03 -13.26 -4.03
N THR A 521 24.12 -13.87 -3.57
CA THR A 521 24.45 -15.29 -3.83
C THR A 521 23.74 -16.24 -2.86
N PRO A 522 23.64 -17.55 -3.16
CA PRO A 522 23.01 -18.54 -2.26
C PRO A 522 23.54 -18.51 -0.82
N GLU A 523 24.83 -18.27 -0.64
CA GLU A 523 25.48 -18.19 0.66
C GLU A 523 24.93 -17.02 1.50
N VAL A 524 24.59 -15.90 0.84
CA VAL A 524 24.04 -14.69 1.50
C VAL A 524 22.64 -14.95 2.07
N TYR A 525 21.78 -15.65 1.33
CA TYR A 525 20.39 -15.91 1.75
C TYR A 525 20.17 -17.33 2.30
N THR A 526 21.23 -18.07 2.62
CA THR A 526 21.12 -19.38 3.27
C THR A 526 20.48 -19.25 4.66
N ASP A 527 20.84 -18.23 5.42
CA ASP A 527 20.22 -17.92 6.72
C ASP A 527 20.24 -16.43 7.07
N ALA A 528 19.51 -16.08 8.13
CA ALA A 528 19.34 -14.70 8.58
C ALA A 528 20.64 -14.03 9.06
N ARG A 529 21.61 -14.81 9.58
CA ARG A 529 22.90 -14.29 10.06
C ARG A 529 23.80 -13.96 8.88
N ALA A 530 23.91 -14.87 7.90
CA ALA A 530 24.66 -14.63 6.68
C ALA A 530 24.18 -13.34 5.97
N TRP A 531 22.86 -13.16 5.87
CA TRP A 531 22.22 -11.96 5.36
C TRP A 531 22.68 -10.69 6.08
N THR A 532 22.61 -10.69 7.42
CA THR A 532 23.01 -9.52 8.23
C THR A 532 24.50 -9.22 8.12
N THR A 533 25.36 -10.24 8.08
CA THR A 533 26.82 -10.06 7.96
C THR A 533 27.18 -9.48 6.59
N TRP A 534 26.58 -10.02 5.53
CA TRP A 534 26.78 -9.52 4.18
C TRP A 534 26.37 -8.05 4.07
N LEU A 535 25.20 -7.66 4.59
CA LEU A 535 24.76 -6.26 4.60
C LEU A 535 25.61 -5.33 5.49
N ALA A 536 26.31 -5.86 6.49
CA ALA A 536 27.14 -5.08 7.40
C ALA A 536 28.58 -4.88 6.90
N THR A 537 28.98 -5.58 5.84
CA THR A 537 30.32 -5.41 5.25
C THR A 537 30.26 -4.24 4.27
N ASP A 538 31.15 -3.27 4.41
CA ASP A 538 31.33 -2.22 3.40
C ASP A 538 32.16 -2.82 2.26
N ASP A 539 31.64 -2.77 1.02
CA ASP A 539 32.38 -3.19 -0.19
C ASP A 539 33.28 -2.07 -0.72
#